data_AF-A0A1I8AK45-F1
#
_entry.id   AF-A0A1I8AK45-F1
#
_cell.length_a   1.000
_cell.length_b   1.000
_cell.length_c   1.000
_cell.angle_alpha   90.00
_cell.angle_beta   90.00
_cell.angle_gamma   90.00
#
_symmetry.space_group_name_H-M   'P 1'
#
loop_
_entity.id
_entity.type
_entity.pdbx_description
1 polymer ?
#
loop_
_entity_poly.entity_id
_entity_poly.type
_entity_poly.pdbx_seq_one_letter_code
_entity_poly.pdbx_strand_id
1 'polypeptide(L)'
;MTDIEQEVIVTKCGHVFHKNCIQRWLSTRNGQKKSCPTCRLPMSSSEQELPSGPHEHWKCGECSARMSASCPVMECLGCHPTLVSLCPTCVVLNHQSHKLGIVPLASSEALQEGLTEMRGWIADRDAALEGLRAVSEDLKERLKRITESLKQENHVATEALAELSDASTVPVRQLERLLALARGNNSVIEQSTRIIGAYDYALALYASPSTSA
;
A
#
# COMPACT_ATOMS: atom_id res chain seq x y z
N MET A 1 19.05 -32.51 4.66
CA MET A 1 20.39 -31.91 4.45
C MET A 1 20.26 -30.46 4.87
N THR A 2 21.03 -30.05 5.87
CA THR A 2 20.83 -28.84 6.69
C THR A 2 21.26 -27.58 5.96
N ASP A 3 20.31 -26.68 5.74
CA ASP A 3 20.44 -25.43 4.99
C ASP A 3 20.98 -24.27 5.86
N ILE A 4 21.93 -24.57 6.77
CA ILE A 4 22.29 -23.68 7.89
C ILE A 4 23.52 -22.81 7.60
N GLU A 5 24.23 -23.03 6.49
CA GLU A 5 25.47 -22.30 6.15
C GLU A 5 25.40 -21.55 4.80
N GLN A 6 24.22 -21.10 4.36
CA GLN A 6 24.14 -20.26 3.16
C GLN A 6 24.38 -18.78 3.51
N GLU A 7 25.51 -18.24 3.03
CA GLU A 7 25.84 -16.82 3.11
C GLU A 7 24.67 -15.96 2.58
N VAL A 8 24.19 -15.02 3.40
CA VAL A 8 23.08 -14.11 3.04
C VAL A 8 23.61 -12.77 2.57
N ILE A 9 22.93 -12.16 1.59
CA ILE A 9 23.25 -10.83 1.07
C ILE A 9 22.02 -9.93 1.23
N VAL A 10 22.24 -8.72 1.73
CA VAL A 10 21.26 -7.64 1.74
C VAL A 10 21.47 -6.78 0.49
N THR A 11 20.41 -6.62 -0.29
CA THR A 11 20.43 -5.79 -1.51
C THR A 11 20.35 -4.30 -1.18
N LYS A 12 20.67 -3.41 -2.13
CA LYS A 12 20.55 -1.93 -1.94
C LYS A 12 19.16 -1.47 -1.53
N CYS A 13 18.12 -2.26 -1.84
CA CYS A 13 16.74 -2.00 -1.43
C CYS A 13 16.34 -2.62 -0.09
N GLY A 14 17.27 -3.21 0.67
CA GLY A 14 17.02 -3.80 1.99
C GLY A 14 16.50 -5.23 2.00
N HIS A 15 16.16 -5.83 0.85
CA HIS A 15 15.72 -7.23 0.78
C HIS A 15 16.90 -8.21 0.93
N VAL A 16 16.68 -9.30 1.65
CA VAL A 16 17.68 -10.31 2.01
C VAL A 16 17.47 -11.60 1.22
N PHE A 17 18.54 -12.18 0.69
CA PHE A 17 18.51 -13.43 -0.06
C PHE A 17 19.74 -14.29 0.24
N HIS A 18 19.65 -15.61 0.07
CA HIS A 18 20.84 -16.45 -0.03
C HIS A 18 21.69 -16.01 -1.23
N LYS A 19 23.01 -15.89 -1.02
CA LYS A 19 23.99 -15.48 -2.04
C LYS A 19 23.86 -16.28 -3.33
N ASN A 20 23.73 -17.59 -3.21
CA ASN A 20 23.59 -18.47 -4.37
C ASN A 20 22.28 -18.24 -5.13
N CYS A 21 21.17 -18.00 -4.41
CA CYS A 21 19.87 -17.73 -5.03
C CYS A 21 19.88 -16.40 -5.79
N ILE A 22 20.41 -15.33 -5.18
CA ILE A 22 20.46 -14.02 -5.84
C ILE A 22 21.47 -13.99 -6.98
N GLN A 23 22.60 -14.68 -6.88
CA GLN A 23 23.55 -14.80 -7.99
C GLN A 23 22.95 -15.54 -9.19
N ARG A 24 22.24 -16.65 -8.97
CA ARG A 24 21.53 -17.37 -10.05
C ARG A 24 20.47 -16.50 -10.71
N TRP A 25 19.70 -15.76 -9.90
CA TRP A 25 18.70 -14.81 -10.39
C TRP A 25 19.33 -13.75 -11.30
N LEU A 26 20.42 -13.12 -10.84
CA LEU A 26 21.14 -12.09 -11.60
C LEU A 26 21.86 -12.62 -12.84
N SER A 27 22.17 -13.92 -12.88
CA SER A 27 22.84 -14.58 -14.01
C SER A 27 21.87 -15.07 -15.08
N THR A 28 20.56 -15.15 -14.79
CA THR A 28 19.58 -15.70 -15.73
C THR A 28 19.14 -14.64 -16.74
N ARG A 29 19.05 -15.00 -18.03
CA ARG A 29 18.62 -14.10 -19.14
C ARG A 29 17.24 -13.46 -18.96
N ASN A 30 16.39 -14.07 -18.12
CA ASN A 30 15.06 -13.57 -17.76
C ASN A 30 15.11 -12.42 -16.73
N GLY A 31 16.27 -12.16 -16.12
CA GLY A 31 16.56 -11.00 -15.28
C GLY A 31 16.93 -9.77 -16.11
N GLN A 32 16.07 -9.38 -17.06
CA GLN A 32 16.35 -8.38 -18.11
C GLN A 32 16.77 -6.98 -17.61
N LYS A 33 16.73 -6.73 -16.31
CA LYS A 33 17.60 -5.75 -15.65
C LYS A 33 18.09 -6.44 -14.39
N LYS A 34 19.41 -6.49 -14.12
CA LYS A 34 19.97 -6.92 -12.83
C LYS A 34 19.17 -6.21 -11.74
N SER A 35 18.19 -6.86 -11.11
CA SER A 35 17.18 -6.19 -10.28
C SER A 35 16.71 -7.10 -9.16
N CYS A 36 16.25 -6.48 -8.07
CA CYS A 36 15.74 -7.20 -6.91
C CYS A 36 14.53 -8.07 -7.29
N PRO A 37 14.51 -9.37 -6.94
CA PRO A 37 13.35 -10.24 -7.16
C PRO A 37 12.06 -9.73 -6.52
N THR A 38 12.15 -9.03 -5.39
CA THR A 38 10.99 -8.58 -4.61
C THR A 38 10.41 -7.28 -5.14
N CYS A 39 11.24 -6.25 -5.32
CA CYS A 39 10.78 -4.90 -5.67
C CYS A 39 11.20 -4.43 -7.07
N ARG A 40 11.96 -5.24 -7.81
CA ARG A 40 12.45 -4.95 -9.18
C ARG A 40 13.33 -3.71 -9.31
N LEU A 41 13.83 -3.17 -8.18
CA LEU A 41 14.79 -2.06 -8.19
C LEU A 41 16.11 -2.51 -8.86
N PRO A 42 16.73 -1.67 -9.72
CA PRO A 42 18.00 -2.01 -10.36
C PRO A 42 19.13 -2.22 -9.35
N MET A 43 19.90 -3.28 -9.55
CA MET A 43 21.04 -3.70 -8.76
C MET A 43 22.36 -3.26 -9.41
N SER A 44 22.38 -2.12 -10.13
CA SER A 44 23.58 -1.66 -10.86
C SER A 44 24.78 -1.47 -9.93
N SER A 45 25.87 -2.13 -10.33
CA SER A 45 27.18 -2.14 -9.69
C SER A 45 27.83 -0.77 -9.81
N SER A 46 27.85 -0.06 -8.69
CA SER A 46 29.09 0.59 -8.27
C SER A 46 29.65 -0.31 -7.18
N GLU A 47 30.74 -1.02 -7.46
CA GLU A 47 31.55 -1.68 -6.45
C GLU A 47 31.83 -0.67 -5.33
N GLN A 48 31.15 -0.85 -4.20
CA GLN A 48 31.69 -0.50 -2.91
C GLN A 48 31.63 -1.79 -2.10
N GLU A 49 32.81 -2.35 -1.87
CA GLU A 49 33.04 -3.40 -0.90
C GLU A 49 32.29 -3.05 0.39
N LEU A 50 31.40 -3.93 0.84
CA LEU A 50 30.82 -3.87 2.18
C LEU A 50 31.99 -3.91 3.17
N PRO A 51 32.23 -2.86 3.96
CA PRO A 51 33.38 -2.83 4.83
C PRO A 51 33.03 -3.63 6.10
N SER A 52 33.61 -4.81 6.20
CA SER A 52 33.61 -5.64 7.39
C SER A 52 34.44 -4.96 8.47
N GLY A 53 33.81 -4.18 9.36
CA GLY A 53 34.45 -3.71 10.60
C GLY A 53 33.88 -2.38 11.15
N PRO A 54 34.12 -2.08 12.44
CA PRO A 54 33.83 -0.76 12.99
C PRO A 54 34.70 0.27 12.25
N HIS A 55 34.05 1.13 11.47
CA HIS A 55 34.72 2.10 10.62
C HIS A 55 35.50 3.12 11.45
N GLU A 56 36.80 2.90 11.63
CA GLU A 56 37.72 3.94 12.12
C GLU A 56 37.71 5.18 11.22
N HIS A 57 37.30 5.03 9.95
CA HIS A 57 37.24 6.09 8.96
C HIS A 57 36.07 5.89 7.96
N TRP A 58 35.47 7.00 7.51
CA TRP A 58 34.44 7.05 6.45
C TRP A 58 34.84 8.02 5.32
N LYS A 59 34.18 7.99 4.17
CA LYS A 59 34.48 8.87 3.02
C LYS A 59 33.29 9.74 2.67
N CYS A 60 33.53 11.03 2.43
CA CYS A 60 32.53 11.93 1.87
C CYS A 60 32.15 11.47 0.46
N GLY A 61 30.86 11.26 0.17
CA GLY A 61 30.39 10.83 -1.14
C GLY A 61 30.47 11.91 -2.22
N GLU A 62 30.72 13.16 -1.85
CA GLU A 62 30.91 14.27 -2.79
C GLU A 62 32.41 14.50 -3.09
N CYS A 63 33.21 14.85 -2.07
CA CYS A 63 34.62 15.19 -2.28
C CYS A 63 35.59 14.00 -2.08
N SER A 64 35.09 12.81 -1.73
CA SER A 64 35.89 11.61 -1.43
C SER A 64 36.89 11.75 -0.27
N ALA A 65 36.83 12.85 0.51
CA ALA A 65 37.70 13.07 1.66
C ALA A 65 37.50 11.98 2.73
N ARG A 66 38.61 11.48 3.27
CA ARG A 66 38.62 10.48 4.35
C ARG A 66 38.46 11.17 5.69
N MET A 67 37.40 10.81 6.41
CA MET A 67 37.00 11.36 7.69
C MET A 67 37.25 10.35 8.79
N SER A 68 37.60 10.80 9.99
CA SER A 68 37.71 9.94 11.17
C SER A 68 36.33 9.50 11.67
N ALA A 69 36.28 8.40 12.41
CA ALA A 69 35.07 7.95 13.12
C ALA A 69 34.50 9.00 14.10
N SER A 70 35.35 9.90 14.59
CA SER A 70 34.97 11.00 15.48
C SER A 70 34.29 12.17 14.74
N CYS A 71 34.39 12.26 13.42
CA CYS A 71 33.70 13.27 12.64
C CYS A 71 32.23 12.85 12.40
N PRO A 72 31.25 13.76 12.61
CA PRO A 72 29.85 13.46 12.42
C PRO A 72 29.57 13.13 10.95
N VAL A 73 28.83 12.05 10.71
CA VAL A 73 28.34 11.68 9.39
C VAL A 73 27.07 12.49 9.12
N MET A 74 27.09 13.31 8.07
CA MET A 74 25.93 14.06 7.63
C MET A 74 25.33 13.36 6.41
N GLU A 75 24.04 13.03 6.42
CA GLU A 75 23.37 12.41 5.28
C GLU A 75 22.49 13.42 4.55
N CYS A 76 22.67 13.53 3.24
CA CYS A 76 21.78 14.35 2.43
C CYS A 76 20.59 13.52 1.92
N LEU A 77 19.38 13.86 2.37
CA LEU A 77 18.12 13.22 1.97
C LEU A 77 17.56 13.79 0.66
N GLY A 78 18.05 14.96 0.24
CA GLY A 78 17.64 15.63 -1.01
C GLY A 78 18.42 15.20 -2.24
N CYS A 79 19.57 14.51 -2.06
CA CYS A 79 20.37 14.02 -3.17
C CYS A 79 19.81 12.69 -3.68
N HIS A 80 19.06 12.74 -4.78
CA HIS A 80 18.62 11.56 -5.51
C HIS A 80 19.76 11.01 -6.38
N PRO A 81 19.93 9.68 -6.56
CA PRO A 81 19.03 8.58 -6.18
C PRO A 81 19.33 7.87 -4.85
N THR A 82 20.34 8.30 -4.09
CA THR A 82 20.79 7.57 -2.90
C THR A 82 21.20 8.53 -1.80
N LEU A 83 20.95 8.15 -0.54
CA LEU A 83 21.52 8.79 0.63
C LEU A 83 23.05 8.91 0.47
N VAL A 84 23.57 10.13 0.53
CA VAL A 84 25.01 10.40 0.43
C VAL A 84 25.51 10.92 1.77
N SER A 85 26.52 10.26 2.33
CA SER A 85 27.26 10.74 3.50
C SER A 85 28.22 11.86 3.09
N LEU A 86 28.12 13.03 3.69
CA LEU A 86 28.83 14.25 3.32
C LEU A 86 29.66 14.79 4.49
N CYS A 87 30.86 15.30 4.20
CA CYS A 87 31.64 16.04 5.20
C CYS A 87 30.99 17.41 5.49
N PRO A 88 31.25 18.00 6.67
CA PRO A 88 30.69 19.30 7.04
C PRO A 88 30.94 20.40 5.99
N THR A 89 32.11 20.38 5.35
CA THR A 89 32.45 21.33 4.29
C THR A 89 31.56 21.18 3.06
N CYS A 90 31.33 19.96 2.57
CA CYS A 90 30.46 19.74 1.40
C CYS A 90 29.01 20.06 1.71
N VAL A 91 28.54 19.76 2.93
CA VAL A 91 27.20 20.16 3.38
C VAL A 91 27.02 21.67 3.26
N VAL A 92 27.95 22.44 3.83
CA VAL A 92 27.88 23.90 3.82
C VAL A 92 28.10 24.47 2.42
N LEU A 93 28.93 23.90 1.56
CA LEU A 93 29.19 24.51 0.25
C LEU A 93 28.16 24.13 -0.82
N ASN A 94 27.70 22.88 -0.83
CA ASN A 94 26.98 22.30 -1.97
C ASN A 94 25.57 21.79 -1.63
N HIS A 95 25.21 21.68 -0.36
CA HIS A 95 23.93 21.06 0.06
C HIS A 95 23.13 21.88 1.08
N GLN A 96 23.32 23.21 1.10
CA GLN A 96 22.61 24.11 2.02
C GLN A 96 21.08 24.08 1.85
N SER A 97 20.60 23.80 0.63
CA SER A 97 19.18 23.77 0.26
C SER A 97 18.54 22.39 0.39
N HIS A 98 19.29 21.37 0.80
CA HIS A 98 18.79 20.01 0.93
C HIS A 98 18.45 19.68 2.38
N LYS A 99 17.52 18.74 2.58
CA LYS A 99 17.23 18.21 3.91
C LYS A 99 18.39 17.32 4.36
N LEU A 100 19.02 17.69 5.46
CA LEU A 100 20.17 16.98 6.03
C LEU A 100 19.72 16.20 7.27
N GLY A 101 20.14 14.95 7.35
CA GLY A 101 20.11 14.17 8.59
C GLY A 101 21.49 14.20 9.22
N ILE A 102 21.59 14.65 10.47
CA ILE A 102 22.76 14.33 11.28
C ILE A 102 22.45 12.94 11.83
N VAL A 103 23.31 11.95 11.58
CA VAL A 103 23.25 10.68 12.31
C VAL A 103 24.29 10.78 13.41
N PRO A 104 23.92 11.12 14.66
CA PRO A 104 24.81 10.86 15.77
C PRO A 104 24.97 9.34 15.83
N LEU A 105 26.15 8.83 15.47
CA LEU A 105 26.49 7.41 15.67
C LEU A 105 26.51 7.01 17.16
N ALA A 106 26.23 7.96 18.07
CA ALA A 106 26.23 7.78 19.51
C ALA A 106 25.18 8.66 20.21
N SER A 107 23.89 8.35 20.07
CA SER A 107 22.99 8.33 21.23
C SER A 107 21.77 7.45 20.93
N SER A 108 21.62 6.38 21.70
CA SER A 108 20.52 5.41 21.56
C SER A 108 19.14 6.02 21.72
N GLU A 109 19.03 7.23 22.27
CA GLU A 109 17.77 7.84 22.70
C GLU A 109 16.95 8.40 21.54
N ALA A 110 17.54 9.17 20.62
CA ALA A 110 16.82 9.71 19.46
C ALA A 110 16.32 8.59 18.52
N LEU A 111 17.10 7.51 18.39
CA LEU A 111 16.69 6.33 17.63
C LEU A 111 15.59 5.54 18.35
N GLN A 112 15.63 5.45 19.69
CA GLN A 112 14.55 4.85 20.49
C GLN A 112 13.26 5.67 20.38
N GLU A 113 13.35 6.99 20.41
CA GLU A 113 12.22 7.91 20.26
C GLU A 113 11.58 7.73 18.88
N GLY A 114 12.37 7.78 17.80
CA GLY A 114 11.87 7.53 16.45
C GLY A 114 11.26 6.14 16.26
N LEU A 115 11.86 5.10 16.84
CA LEU A 115 11.27 3.75 16.84
C LEU A 115 9.95 3.68 17.61
N THR A 116 9.81 4.44 18.69
CA THR A 116 8.58 4.49 19.50
C THR A 116 7.47 5.21 18.72
N GLU A 117 7.78 6.32 18.08
CA GLU A 117 6.86 7.04 17.22
C GLU A 117 6.38 6.17 16.04
N MET A 118 7.31 5.49 15.36
CA MET A 118 6.98 4.56 14.28
C MET A 118 6.08 3.41 14.75
N ARG A 119 6.31 2.86 15.96
CA ARG A 119 5.42 1.84 16.54
C ARG A 119 4.02 2.39 16.80
N GLY A 120 3.91 3.64 17.25
CA GLY A 120 2.64 4.34 17.41
C GLY A 120 1.86 4.41 16.09
N TRP A 121 2.51 4.89 15.02
CA TRP A 121 1.88 4.95 13.70
C TRP A 121 1.45 3.58 13.16
N ILE A 122 2.22 2.53 13.42
CA ILE A 122 1.86 1.16 13.03
C ILE A 122 0.61 0.72 13.79
N ALA A 123 0.55 0.95 15.11
CA ALA A 123 -0.61 0.62 15.94
C ALA A 123 -1.88 1.38 15.50
N ASP A 124 -1.77 2.68 15.22
CA ASP A 124 -2.90 3.49 14.74
C ASP A 124 -3.41 2.97 13.39
N ARG A 125 -2.48 2.61 12.49
CA ARG A 125 -2.83 2.02 11.19
C ARG A 125 -3.51 0.66 11.34
N ASP A 126 -3.03 -0.20 12.23
CA ASP A 126 -3.63 -1.50 12.50
C ASP A 126 -5.03 -1.36 13.09
N ALA A 127 -5.24 -0.41 14.01
CA ALA A 127 -6.57 -0.08 14.54
C ALA A 127 -7.52 0.41 13.44
N ALA A 128 -7.05 1.27 12.54
CA ALA A 128 -7.84 1.73 11.39
C ALA A 128 -8.21 0.58 10.43
N LEU A 129 -7.27 -0.33 10.17
CA LEU A 129 -7.52 -1.53 9.35
C LEU A 129 -8.56 -2.45 9.99
N GLU A 130 -8.53 -2.61 11.31
CA GLU A 130 -9.55 -3.39 12.02
C GLU A 130 -10.93 -2.72 11.97
N GLY A 131 -10.99 -1.39 12.09
CA GLY A 131 -12.21 -0.63 11.87
C GLY A 131 -12.81 -0.83 10.48
N LEU A 132 -11.97 -0.82 9.43
CA LEU A 132 -12.40 -1.09 8.06
C LEU A 132 -12.89 -2.53 7.86
N ARG A 133 -12.26 -3.51 8.51
CA ARG A 133 -12.73 -4.91 8.50
C ARG A 133 -14.11 -5.04 9.12
N ALA A 134 -14.35 -4.40 10.27
CA ALA A 134 -15.65 -4.41 10.92
C ALA A 134 -16.76 -3.81 10.04
N VAL A 135 -16.48 -2.67 9.38
CA VAL A 135 -17.41 -2.06 8.41
C VAL A 135 -17.68 -2.99 7.23
N SER A 136 -16.65 -3.69 6.72
CA SER A 136 -16.80 -4.65 5.63
C SER A 136 -17.73 -5.81 6.00
N GLU A 137 -17.59 -6.36 7.21
CA GLU A 137 -18.45 -7.44 7.68
C GLU A 137 -19.90 -6.98 7.92
N ASP A 138 -20.13 -5.78 8.47
CA ASP A 138 -21.49 -5.22 8.58
C ASP A 138 -22.16 -5.07 7.21
N LEU A 139 -21.43 -4.53 6.23
CA LEU A 139 -21.93 -4.38 4.86
C LEU A 139 -22.27 -5.73 4.22
N LYS A 140 -21.45 -6.78 4.44
CA LYS A 140 -21.75 -8.14 3.96
C LYS A 140 -23.04 -8.67 4.56
N GLU A 141 -23.26 -8.49 5.87
CA GLU A 141 -24.48 -8.97 6.53
C GLU A 141 -25.72 -8.17 6.09
N ARG A 142 -25.58 -6.87 5.83
CA ARG A 142 -26.65 -6.05 5.23
C ARG A 142 -27.00 -6.51 3.83
N LEU A 143 -26.00 -6.76 2.98
CA LEU A 143 -26.21 -7.28 1.62
C LEU A 143 -26.88 -8.66 1.62
N LYS A 144 -26.49 -9.54 2.55
CA LYS A 144 -27.12 -10.84 2.73
C LYS A 144 -28.60 -10.71 3.07
N ARG A 145 -28.96 -9.84 4.02
CA ARG A 145 -30.37 -9.55 4.38
C ARG A 145 -31.17 -9.00 3.21
N ILE A 146 -30.62 -8.04 2.45
CA ILE A 146 -31.27 -7.49 1.26
C ILE A 146 -31.48 -8.58 0.20
N THR A 147 -30.47 -9.41 -0.04
CA THR A 147 -30.54 -10.50 -1.02
C THR A 147 -31.63 -11.51 -0.65
N GLU A 148 -31.75 -11.85 0.63
CA GLU A 148 -32.79 -12.79 1.09
C GLU A 148 -34.20 -12.17 1.01
N SER A 149 -34.35 -10.88 1.34
CA SER A 149 -35.61 -10.15 1.15
C SER A 149 -36.04 -10.15 -0.31
N LEU A 150 -35.12 -9.87 -1.24
CA LEU A 150 -35.40 -9.86 -2.68
C LEU A 150 -35.79 -11.25 -3.20
N LYS A 151 -35.16 -12.32 -2.68
CA LYS A 151 -35.57 -13.70 -3.03
C LYS A 151 -36.99 -13.99 -2.58
N GLN A 152 -37.36 -13.57 -1.37
CA GLN A 152 -38.70 -13.77 -0.85
C GLN A 152 -39.73 -12.99 -1.67
N GLU A 153 -39.46 -11.73 -2.00
CA GLU A 153 -40.34 -10.92 -2.86
C GLU A 153 -40.49 -11.52 -4.26
N ASN A 154 -39.40 -12.03 -4.84
CA ASN A 154 -39.42 -12.68 -6.15
C ASN A 154 -40.23 -13.99 -6.12
N HIS A 155 -40.10 -14.78 -5.05
CA HIS A 155 -40.90 -15.98 -4.85
C HIS A 155 -42.41 -15.66 -4.79
N VAL A 156 -42.80 -14.68 -3.98
CA VAL A 156 -44.20 -14.22 -3.87
C VAL A 156 -44.72 -13.69 -5.22
N ALA A 157 -43.91 -12.93 -5.95
CA ALA A 157 -44.30 -12.44 -7.27
C ALA A 157 -44.46 -13.58 -8.28
N THR A 158 -43.59 -14.60 -8.23
CA THR A 158 -43.65 -15.77 -9.11
C THR A 158 -44.88 -16.62 -8.83
N GLU A 159 -45.23 -16.84 -7.55
CA GLU A 159 -46.46 -17.53 -7.15
C GLU A 159 -47.71 -16.79 -7.61
N ALA A 160 -47.77 -15.46 -7.39
CA ALA A 160 -48.89 -14.64 -7.85
C ALA A 160 -49.05 -14.69 -9.38
N LEU A 161 -47.94 -14.71 -10.13
CA LEU A 161 -47.98 -14.86 -11.59
C LEU A 161 -48.49 -16.25 -12.02
N ALA A 162 -48.11 -17.31 -11.29
CA ALA A 162 -48.61 -18.67 -11.56
C ALA A 162 -50.12 -18.76 -11.33
N GLU A 163 -50.64 -18.21 -10.22
CA GLU A 163 -52.08 -18.16 -9.94
C GLU A 163 -52.88 -17.42 -11.03
N LEU A 164 -52.31 -16.34 -11.59
CA LEU A 164 -52.93 -15.58 -12.69
C LEU A 164 -52.89 -16.34 -14.01
N SER A 165 -51.84 -17.12 -14.26
CA SER A 165 -51.72 -17.96 -15.46
C SER A 165 -52.76 -19.07 -15.49
N ASP A 166 -53.11 -19.62 -14.32
CA ASP A 166 -54.12 -20.68 -14.20
C ASP A 166 -55.56 -20.12 -14.28
N ALA A 167 -55.76 -18.81 -14.08
CA ALA A 167 -57.04 -18.15 -14.23
C ALA A 167 -57.33 -17.81 -15.70
N SER A 168 -58.16 -18.64 -16.36
CA SER A 168 -58.57 -18.50 -17.78
C SER A 168 -59.15 -17.13 -18.20
N THR A 169 -59.50 -16.25 -17.25
CA THR A 169 -59.86 -14.84 -17.49
C THR A 169 -59.41 -13.99 -16.29
N VAL A 170 -58.32 -13.24 -16.41
CA VAL A 170 -57.89 -12.29 -15.37
C VAL A 170 -58.71 -11.00 -15.49
N PRO A 171 -59.49 -10.60 -14.47
CA PRO A 171 -60.25 -9.35 -14.50
C PRO A 171 -59.29 -8.14 -14.50
N VAL A 172 -59.56 -7.14 -15.35
CA VAL A 172 -58.73 -5.92 -15.50
C VAL A 172 -58.38 -5.24 -14.16
N ARG A 173 -59.29 -5.25 -13.19
CA ARG A 173 -59.07 -4.68 -11.84
C ARG A 173 -57.97 -5.39 -11.05
N GLN A 174 -57.73 -6.68 -11.30
CA GLN A 174 -56.67 -7.46 -10.66
C GLN A 174 -55.31 -7.12 -11.30
N LEU A 175 -55.29 -6.88 -12.61
CA LEU A 175 -54.11 -6.38 -13.33
C LEU A 175 -53.69 -4.97 -12.85
N GLU A 176 -54.66 -4.07 -12.61
CA GLU A 176 -54.41 -2.71 -12.10
C GLU A 176 -53.78 -2.72 -10.69
N ARG A 177 -54.21 -3.64 -9.80
CA ARG A 177 -53.60 -3.79 -8.47
C ARG A 177 -52.15 -4.26 -8.54
N LEU A 178 -51.83 -5.18 -9.44
CA LEU A 178 -50.47 -5.71 -9.59
C LEU A 178 -49.51 -4.67 -10.17
N LEU A 179 -49.98 -3.89 -11.15
CA LEU A 179 -49.21 -2.75 -11.68
C LEU A 179 -48.97 -1.66 -10.63
N ALA A 180 -49.92 -1.44 -9.71
CA ALA A 180 -49.73 -0.51 -8.60
C ALA A 180 -48.64 -0.99 -7.61
N LEU A 181 -48.57 -2.29 -7.33
CA LEU A 181 -47.51 -2.89 -6.49
C LEU A 181 -46.13 -2.79 -7.17
N ALA A 182 -46.04 -3.08 -8.47
CA ALA A 182 -44.80 -2.96 -9.22
C ALA A 182 -44.26 -1.52 -9.28
N ARG A 183 -45.14 -0.51 -9.30
CA ARG A 183 -44.74 0.91 -9.25
C ARG A 183 -44.13 1.33 -7.91
N GLY A 184 -44.49 0.66 -6.81
CA GLY A 184 -43.87 0.91 -5.49
C GLY A 184 -42.38 0.53 -5.45
N ASN A 185 -41.99 -0.52 -6.19
CA ASN A 185 -40.62 -1.06 -6.18
C ASN A 185 -39.62 -0.23 -7.01
N ASN A 186 -40.09 0.65 -7.90
CA ASN A 186 -39.22 1.60 -8.61
C ASN A 186 -38.48 2.55 -7.65
N SER A 187 -39.04 2.81 -6.46
CA SER A 187 -38.38 3.62 -5.43
C SER A 187 -37.06 3.01 -4.93
N VAL A 188 -36.97 1.68 -4.86
CA VAL A 188 -35.77 0.97 -4.37
C VAL A 188 -34.67 0.98 -5.42
N ILE A 189 -35.02 0.83 -6.70
CA ILE A 189 -34.08 0.94 -7.83
C ILE A 189 -33.56 2.37 -7.93
N GLU A 190 -34.42 3.37 -7.76
CA GLU A 190 -34.03 4.78 -7.80
C GLU A 190 -33.12 5.15 -6.62
N GLN A 191 -33.41 4.66 -5.40
CA GLN A 191 -32.52 4.83 -4.24
C GLN A 191 -31.17 4.15 -4.43
N SER A 192 -31.15 2.92 -4.96
CA SER A 192 -29.91 2.19 -5.23
C SER A 192 -29.02 2.92 -6.24
N THR A 193 -29.64 3.48 -7.29
CA THR A 193 -28.94 4.28 -8.31
C THR A 193 -28.32 5.56 -7.71
N ARG A 194 -29.03 6.23 -6.79
CA ARG A 194 -28.49 7.41 -6.08
C ARG A 194 -27.30 7.07 -5.18
N ILE A 195 -27.33 5.92 -4.51
CA ILE A 195 -26.22 5.47 -3.64
C ILE A 195 -24.98 5.16 -4.48
N ILE A 196 -25.13 4.46 -5.60
CA ILE A 196 -24.01 4.15 -6.52
C ILE A 196 -23.40 5.45 -7.06
N GLY A 197 -24.22 6.40 -7.52
CA GLY A 197 -23.73 7.69 -8.00
C GLY A 197 -22.99 8.51 -6.95
N ALA A 198 -23.43 8.45 -5.68
CA ALA A 198 -22.72 9.11 -4.57
C ALA A 198 -21.36 8.47 -4.28
N TYR A 199 -21.25 7.14 -4.40
CA TYR A 199 -20.00 6.41 -4.22
C TYR A 199 -19.00 6.70 -5.34
N ASP A 200 -19.45 6.72 -6.59
CA ASP A 200 -18.62 7.07 -7.77
C ASP A 200 -18.10 8.51 -7.68
N TYR A 201 -18.95 9.45 -7.24
CA TYR A 201 -18.55 10.84 -7.00
C TYR A 201 -17.48 10.96 -5.91
N ALA A 202 -17.65 10.25 -4.80
CA ALA A 202 -16.66 10.23 -3.73
C ALA A 202 -15.32 9.65 -4.22
N LEU A 203 -15.33 8.55 -4.96
CA LEU A 203 -14.13 7.97 -5.58
C LEU A 203 -13.44 8.94 -6.53
N ALA A 204 -14.18 9.70 -7.34
CA ALA A 204 -13.61 10.69 -8.24
C ALA A 204 -12.90 11.84 -7.50
N LEU A 205 -13.43 12.27 -6.35
CA LEU A 205 -12.78 13.27 -5.51
C LEU A 205 -11.48 12.74 -4.90
N TYR A 206 -11.43 11.47 -4.49
CA TYR A 206 -10.22 10.84 -3.94
C TYR A 206 -9.17 10.51 -5.02
N ALA A 207 -9.60 10.24 -6.26
CA ALA A 207 -8.71 9.93 -7.37
C ALA A 207 -8.12 11.17 -8.07
N SER A 208 -8.60 12.37 -7.73
CA SER A 208 -8.07 13.61 -8.28
C SER A 208 -6.72 13.92 -7.62
N PRO A 209 -5.61 14.00 -8.38
CA PRO A 209 -4.34 14.43 -7.81
C PRO A 209 -4.51 15.86 -7.32
N SER A 210 -4.14 16.11 -6.07
CA SER A 210 -4.02 17.46 -5.53
C SER A 210 -3.06 18.26 -6.40
N THR A 211 -3.58 19.01 -7.37
CA THR A 211 -2.87 20.08 -8.04
C THR A 211 -2.77 21.24 -7.07
N SER A 212 -1.85 21.13 -6.12
CA SER A 212 -1.37 22.26 -5.34
C SER A 212 -0.36 23.02 -6.20
N ALA A 213 -0.75 24.23 -6.60
CA ALA A 213 0.14 25.29 -7.06
C ALA A 213 0.99 25.83 -5.90
#